data_AF-A0A820Q134-F1
#
_entry.id   AF-A0A820Q134-F1
#
_cell.length_a   1.000
_cell.length_b   1.000
_cell.length_c   1.000
_cell.angle_alpha   90.00
_cell.angle_beta   90.00
_cell.angle_gamma   90.00
#
_symmetry.space_group_name_H-M   'P 1'
#
loop_
_entity.id
_entity.type
_entity.pdbx_description
1 polymer ?
#
loop_
_entity_poly.entity_id
_entity_poly.type
_entity_poly.pdbx_seq_one_letter_code
_entity_poly.pdbx_strand_id
1 'polypeptide(L)'
;MLNTFNPKYIQFELIFRFIILICSITVTWLFIKSIHQFSILDWSLEQKWTVLLLIFLVFYNDPFYLLIILSDYLFLSILDKILQISFLCILLLFWLSFYHGIRQNVRQFLPFYLPKIILVSILWIFSIVFSSVRIIQEFHDPMYNMTIDITQFTVRKRFIISKKKRRKVRNMDLF
;
A
#
# COMPACT_ATOMS: atom_id res chain seq x y z
N MET A 1 8.81 10.96 -19.93
CA MET A 1 7.68 11.38 -19.09
C MET A 1 7.22 12.79 -19.47
N LEU A 2 6.68 12.97 -20.67
CA LEU A 2 6.11 14.25 -21.15
C LEU A 2 4.67 14.01 -21.60
N ASN A 3 3.89 13.35 -20.74
CA ASN A 3 2.45 13.58 -20.76
C ASN A 3 2.28 14.96 -20.15
N THR A 4 1.59 15.84 -20.86
CA THR A 4 1.25 17.22 -20.50
C THR A 4 0.51 17.26 -19.17
N PHE A 5 1.25 17.21 -18.06
CA PHE A 5 0.69 17.47 -16.76
C PHE A 5 0.23 18.92 -16.75
N ASN A 6 -1.06 19.12 -16.49
CA ASN A 6 -1.57 20.46 -16.27
C ASN A 6 -0.90 21.00 -14.99
N PRO A 7 -0.10 22.07 -15.06
CA PRO A 7 0.61 22.59 -13.88
C PRO A 7 -0.36 22.94 -12.74
N LYS A 8 -1.59 23.35 -13.07
CA LYS A 8 -2.65 23.62 -12.09
C LYS A 8 -3.09 22.36 -11.35
N TYR A 9 -3.09 21.21 -12.02
CA TYR A 9 -3.46 19.93 -11.41
C TYR A 9 -2.40 19.47 -10.41
N ILE A 10 -1.11 19.53 -10.79
CA ILE A 10 -0.02 19.18 -9.87
C ILE A 10 -0.02 20.11 -8.65
N GLN A 11 -0.21 21.41 -8.85
CA GLN A 11 -0.29 22.39 -7.76
C GLN A 11 -1.45 22.07 -6.80
N PHE A 12 -2.64 21.74 -7.34
CA PHE A 12 -3.79 21.34 -6.52
C PHE A 12 -3.51 20.06 -5.72
N GLU A 13 -2.97 19.02 -6.37
CA GLU A 13 -2.63 17.76 -5.71
C GLU A 13 -1.64 17.98 -4.55
N LEU A 14 -0.61 18.80 -4.78
CA LEU A 14 0.41 19.14 -3.81
C LEU A 14 -0.17 19.87 -2.59
N ILE A 15 -1.01 20.89 -2.83
CA ILE A 15 -1.69 21.63 -1.75
C ILE A 15 -2.57 20.70 -0.93
N PHE A 16 -3.35 19.83 -1.61
CA PHE A 16 -4.24 18.89 -0.94
C PHE A 16 -3.48 17.90 -0.05
N ARG A 17 -2.41 17.29 -0.57
CA ARG A 17 -1.53 16.40 0.20
C ARG A 17 -0.93 17.11 1.43
N PHE A 18 -0.51 18.36 1.26
CA PHE A 18 0.09 19.14 2.35
C PHE A 18 -0.90 19.48 3.47
N ILE A 19 -2.15 19.82 3.12
CA ILE A 19 -3.22 20.06 4.11
C ILE A 19 -3.47 18.79 4.93
N ILE A 20 -3.57 17.63 4.27
CA ILE A 20 -3.78 16.34 4.95
C ILE A 20 -2.59 16.00 5.84
N LEU A 21 -1.37 16.24 5.37
CA LEU A 21 -0.14 16.03 6.16
C LEU A 21 -0.18 16.84 7.45
N ILE A 22 -0.43 18.16 7.38
CA ILE A 22 -0.50 19.03 8.57
C ILE A 22 -1.62 18.58 9.51
N CYS A 23 -2.79 18.23 8.97
CA CYS A 23 -3.90 17.71 9.75
C CYS A 23 -3.49 16.42 10.49
N SER A 24 -2.84 15.48 9.81
CA SER A 24 -2.39 14.21 10.41
C SER A 24 -1.34 14.39 11.50
N ILE A 25 -0.40 15.34 11.32
CA ILE A 25 0.58 15.70 12.34
C ILE A 25 -0.11 16.31 13.56
N THR A 26 -1.07 17.22 13.32
CA THR A 26 -1.82 17.89 14.38
C THR A 26 -2.63 16.88 15.20
N VAL A 27 -3.35 15.96 14.54
CA VAL A 27 -4.11 14.88 15.20
C VAL A 27 -3.18 13.97 16.00
N THR A 28 -2.04 13.56 15.42
CA THR A 28 -1.05 12.72 16.11
C THR A 28 -0.52 13.42 17.36
N TRP A 29 -0.17 14.70 17.25
CA TRP A 29 0.32 15.48 18.38
C TRP A 29 -0.73 15.67 19.47
N LEU A 30 -1.97 16.01 19.10
CA LEU A 30 -3.09 16.13 20.04
C LEU A 30 -3.35 14.81 20.76
N PHE A 31 -3.30 13.68 20.04
CA PHE A 31 -3.50 12.36 20.62
C PHE A 31 -2.40 12.01 21.62
N ILE A 32 -1.13 12.19 21.25
CA ILE A 32 0.02 11.96 22.13
C ILE A 32 -0.07 12.85 23.38
N LYS A 33 -0.41 14.13 23.21
CA LYS A 33 -0.61 15.07 24.33
C LYS A 33 -1.74 14.61 25.25
N SER A 34 -2.83 14.10 24.70
CA SER A 34 -3.98 13.60 25.48
C SER A 34 -3.63 12.38 26.34
N ILE A 35 -2.72 11.51 25.89
CA ILE A 35 -2.33 10.30 26.63
C ILE A 35 -1.10 10.50 27.52
N HIS A 36 -0.34 11.60 27.34
CA HIS A 36 0.86 11.91 28.11
C HIS A 36 0.59 12.08 29.62
N GLN A 37 -0.65 12.34 30.02
CA GLN A 37 -1.03 12.40 31.43
C GLN A 37 -0.91 11.03 32.14
N PHE A 38 -0.82 9.93 31.39
CA PHE A 38 -0.72 8.56 31.91
C PHE A 38 0.66 7.95 31.60
N SER A 39 1.19 7.15 32.53
CA SER A 39 2.44 6.42 32.33
C SER A 39 2.33 5.41 31.17
N ILE A 40 3.38 5.30 30.35
CA ILE A 40 3.46 4.39 29.18
C ILE A 40 3.24 2.91 29.56
N LEU A 41 3.58 2.55 30.80
CA LEU A 41 3.37 1.20 31.33
C LEU A 41 1.88 0.87 31.49
N ASP A 42 1.06 1.87 31.83
CA ASP A 42 -0.37 1.72 32.08
C ASP A 42 -1.21 1.89 30.81
N TRP A 43 -0.59 2.25 29.68
CA TRP A 43 -1.29 2.42 28.42
C TRP A 43 -1.96 1.12 27.98
N SER A 44 -3.23 1.25 27.58
CA SER A 44 -3.94 0.14 26.97
C SER A 44 -3.23 -0.28 25.69
N LEU A 45 -3.29 -1.57 25.38
CA LEU A 45 -2.71 -2.09 24.15
C LEU A 45 -3.30 -1.38 22.92
N GLU A 46 -4.58 -1.02 22.96
CA GLU A 46 -5.25 -0.24 21.92
C GLU A 46 -4.62 1.13 21.73
N GLN A 47 -4.37 1.87 22.81
CA GLN A 47 -3.69 3.17 22.75
C GLN A 47 -2.29 3.04 22.12
N LYS A 48 -1.51 2.02 22.50
CA LYS A 48 -0.18 1.75 21.92
C LYS A 48 -0.26 1.53 20.40
N TRP A 49 -1.22 0.73 19.93
CA TRP A 49 -1.43 0.50 18.50
C TRP A 49 -1.95 1.75 17.78
N THR A 50 -2.82 2.54 18.41
CA THR A 50 -3.31 3.81 17.83
C THR A 50 -2.19 4.82 17.66
N VAL A 51 -1.28 4.98 18.62
CA VAL A 51 -0.10 5.85 18.48
C VAL A 51 0.77 5.37 17.31
N LEU A 52 1.05 4.07 17.24
CA LEU A 52 1.86 3.49 16.17
C LEU A 52 1.20 3.71 14.80
N LEU A 53 -0.12 3.52 14.70
CA LEU A 53 -0.89 3.76 13.47
C LEU A 53 -0.87 5.23 13.05
N LEU A 54 -0.99 6.17 14.01
CA LEU A 54 -0.95 7.61 13.75
C LEU A 54 0.42 8.06 13.25
N ILE A 55 1.51 7.54 13.81
CA ILE A 55 2.87 7.81 13.31
C ILE A 55 3.00 7.34 11.85
N PHE A 56 2.55 6.12 11.55
CA PHE A 56 2.58 5.60 10.18
C PHE A 56 1.61 6.33 9.22
N LEU A 57 0.52 6.89 9.73
CA LEU A 57 -0.40 7.73 8.94
C LEU A 57 0.30 9.00 8.43
N VAL A 58 1.16 9.61 9.24
CA VAL A 58 1.96 10.77 8.80
C VAL A 58 2.88 10.36 7.64
N PHE A 59 3.52 9.19 7.73
CA PHE A 59 4.37 8.67 6.65
C PHE A 59 3.58 8.26 5.40
N TYR A 60 2.35 7.78 5.55
CA TYR A 60 1.44 7.47 4.44
C TYR A 60 1.04 8.73 3.64
N ASN A 61 1.05 9.90 4.28
CA ASN A 61 0.75 11.18 3.64
C ASN A 61 1.97 11.79 2.91
N ASP A 62 3.00 10.99 2.64
CA ASP A 62 4.16 11.29 1.80
C ASP A 62 4.81 12.66 2.09
N PRO A 63 5.48 12.84 3.25
CA PRO A 63 6.18 14.09 3.57
C PRO A 63 7.26 14.45 2.53
N PHE A 64 7.72 13.46 1.77
CA PHE A 64 8.76 13.58 0.76
C PHE A 64 8.23 13.83 -0.66
N TYR A 65 6.91 13.96 -0.86
CA TYR A 65 6.32 14.15 -2.18
C TYR A 65 6.90 15.36 -2.94
N LEU A 66 7.17 16.45 -2.22
CA LEU A 66 7.84 17.63 -2.78
C LEU A 66 9.24 17.32 -3.32
N LEU A 67 10.00 16.51 -2.60
CA LEU A 67 11.37 16.11 -2.99
C LEU A 67 11.35 15.17 -4.20
N ILE A 68 10.34 14.30 -4.31
CA ILE A 68 10.18 13.40 -5.45
C ILE A 68 9.90 14.20 -6.74
N ILE A 69 9.08 15.25 -6.66
CA ILE A 69 8.84 16.12 -7.82
C ILE A 69 10.10 16.92 -8.19
N LEU A 70 10.86 17.36 -7.19
CA LEU A 70 12.03 18.22 -7.40
C LEU A 70 13.27 17.42 -7.83
N SER A 71 13.32 16.13 -7.53
CA SER A 71 14.49 15.29 -7.76
C SER A 71 14.08 13.89 -8.19
N ASP A 72 14.58 13.50 -9.36
CA ASP A 72 14.23 12.27 -10.10
C ASP A 72 14.83 10.99 -9.45
N TYR A 73 14.72 10.87 -8.13
CA TYR A 73 15.34 9.79 -7.35
C TYR A 73 14.41 8.57 -7.26
N LEU A 74 14.75 7.50 -7.98
CA LEU A 74 14.09 6.19 -7.88
C LEU A 74 14.01 5.67 -6.44
N PHE A 75 15.04 5.90 -5.63
CA PHE A 75 15.06 5.48 -4.24
C PHE A 75 13.91 6.10 -3.41
N LEU A 76 13.67 7.39 -3.57
CA LEU A 76 12.63 8.12 -2.83
C LEU A 76 11.23 7.64 -3.22
N SER A 77 11.03 7.31 -4.49
CA SER A 77 9.79 6.71 -5.00
C SER A 77 9.54 5.28 -4.47
N ILE A 78 10.58 4.46 -4.32
CA ILE A 78 10.45 3.13 -3.71
C ILE A 78 10.16 3.24 -2.21
N LEU A 79 10.87 4.13 -1.51
CA LEU A 79 10.70 4.37 -0.08
C LEU A 79 9.26 4.85 0.23
N ASP A 80 8.72 5.76 -0.58
CA ASP A 80 7.32 6.21 -0.54
C ASP A 80 6.34 5.02 -0.53
N LYS A 81 6.50 4.11 -1.49
CA LYS A 81 5.64 2.93 -1.58
C LYS A 81 5.81 1.96 -0.42
N ILE A 82 7.03 1.78 0.07
CA ILE A 82 7.29 0.96 1.26
C ILE A 82 6.56 1.54 2.49
N LEU A 83 6.61 2.86 2.69
CA LEU A 83 5.91 3.52 3.79
C LEU A 83 4.39 3.38 3.68
N GLN A 84 3.84 3.61 2.48
CA GLN A 84 2.41 3.45 2.22
C GLN A 84 1.91 2.02 2.48
N ILE A 85 2.63 1.02 1.97
CA ILE A 85 2.31 -0.40 2.16
C ILE A 85 2.43 -0.79 3.63
N SER A 86 3.46 -0.31 4.32
CA SER A 86 3.66 -0.59 5.75
C SER A 86 2.51 -0.05 6.59
N PHE A 87 2.02 1.17 6.30
CA PHE A 87 0.84 1.72 6.96
C PHE A 87 -0.40 0.84 6.75
N LEU A 88 -0.68 0.40 5.52
CA LEU A 88 -1.83 -0.48 5.23
C LEU A 88 -1.73 -1.83 5.96
N CYS A 89 -0.54 -2.42 6.03
CA CYS A 89 -0.30 -3.65 6.78
C CYS A 89 -0.50 -3.46 8.29
N ILE A 90 -0.02 -2.36 8.85
CA ILE A 90 -0.22 -1.99 10.26
C ILE A 90 -1.70 -1.72 10.55
N LEU A 91 -2.40 -1.02 9.66
CA LEU A 91 -3.84 -0.77 9.75
C LEU A 91 -4.63 -2.08 9.77
N LEU A 92 -4.27 -3.04 8.90
CA LEU A 92 -4.88 -4.36 8.88
C LEU A 92 -4.62 -5.12 10.19
N LEU A 93 -3.38 -5.07 10.70
CA LEU A 93 -3.01 -5.69 11.97
C LEU A 93 -3.77 -5.06 13.16
N PHE A 94 -3.92 -3.73 13.16
CA PHE A 94 -4.72 -3.00 14.13
C PHE A 94 -6.17 -3.51 14.12
N TRP A 95 -6.81 -3.59 12.96
CA TRP A 95 -8.19 -4.10 12.85
C TRP A 95 -8.34 -5.55 13.32
N LEU A 96 -7.41 -6.43 12.95
CA LEU A 96 -7.39 -7.83 13.39
C LEU A 96 -7.16 -7.97 14.91
N SER A 97 -6.43 -7.02 15.50
CA SER A 97 -6.18 -6.97 16.94
C SER A 97 -7.38 -6.43 17.69
N PHE A 98 -7.99 -5.36 17.19
CA PHE A 98 -9.17 -4.71 17.75
C PHE A 98 -10.40 -5.62 17.76
N TYR A 99 -10.73 -6.22 16.61
CA TYR A 99 -11.90 -7.11 16.48
C TYR A 99 -11.85 -8.28 17.46
N HIS A 100 -10.66 -8.86 17.62
CA HIS A 100 -10.48 -9.96 18.54
C HIS A 100 -10.37 -9.50 20.01
N GLY A 101 -9.83 -8.31 20.26
CA GLY A 101 -9.76 -7.68 21.59
C GLY A 101 -11.14 -7.46 22.20
N ILE A 102 -12.15 -7.16 21.39
CA ILE A 102 -13.55 -7.06 21.82
C ILE A 102 -14.12 -8.42 22.27
N ARG A 103 -13.64 -9.53 21.68
CA ARG A 103 -14.24 -10.87 21.85
C ARG A 103 -13.64 -11.68 23.00
N GLN A 104 -12.42 -11.40 23.45
CA GLN A 104 -11.73 -12.18 24.49
C GLN A 104 -11.14 -11.30 25.59
N ASN A 105 -11.70 -11.42 26.81
CA ASN A 105 -11.28 -10.65 28.00
C ASN A 105 -10.02 -11.21 28.71
N VAL A 106 -9.61 -12.47 28.44
CA VAL A 106 -8.48 -13.14 29.13
C VAL A 106 -7.36 -13.41 28.12
N ARG A 107 -6.17 -12.82 28.34
CA ARG A 107 -5.12 -12.67 27.31
C ARG A 107 -3.91 -13.57 27.56
N GLN A 108 -3.62 -14.48 26.62
CA GLN A 108 -2.25 -14.99 26.41
C GLN A 108 -1.68 -14.30 25.17
N PHE A 109 -0.68 -13.42 25.35
CA PHE A 109 -0.18 -12.55 24.29
C PHE A 109 0.46 -13.31 23.11
N LEU A 110 1.30 -14.31 23.35
CA LEU A 110 2.10 -14.93 22.29
C LEU A 110 1.31 -15.73 21.23
N PRO A 111 0.49 -16.74 21.57
CA PRO A 111 -0.20 -17.55 20.56
C PRO A 111 -1.27 -16.74 19.81
N PHE A 112 -1.68 -15.61 20.37
CA PHE A 112 -2.73 -14.76 19.83
C PHE A 112 -2.24 -13.82 18.71
N TYR A 113 -1.07 -13.21 18.88
CA TYR A 113 -0.54 -12.22 17.93
C TYR A 113 0.32 -12.85 16.84
N LEU A 114 1.04 -13.94 17.13
CA LEU A 114 1.92 -14.61 16.16
C LEU A 114 1.25 -14.96 14.82
N PRO A 115 0.09 -15.64 14.77
CA PRO A 115 -0.52 -15.99 13.48
C PRO A 115 -0.94 -14.75 12.69
N LYS A 116 -1.35 -13.68 13.37
CA LYS A 116 -1.75 -12.41 12.73
C LYS A 116 -0.55 -11.68 12.14
N ILE A 117 0.56 -11.63 12.89
CA ILE A 117 1.81 -11.02 12.44
C ILE A 117 2.37 -11.78 11.24
N ILE A 118 2.35 -13.11 11.25
CA ILE A 118 2.81 -13.94 10.13
C ILE A 118 1.96 -13.69 8.87
N LEU A 119 0.63 -13.64 9.01
CA LEU A 119 -0.25 -13.36 7.87
C LEU A 119 0.06 -11.98 7.27
N VAL A 120 0.13 -10.96 8.12
CA VAL A 120 0.37 -9.58 7.68
C VAL A 120 1.78 -9.43 7.09
N SER A 121 2.80 -10.10 7.64
CA SER A 121 4.17 -10.01 7.14
C SER A 121 4.34 -10.65 5.76
N ILE A 122 3.66 -11.77 5.49
CA ILE A 122 3.65 -12.39 4.15
C ILE A 122 3.03 -11.43 3.12
N LEU A 123 1.89 -10.81 3.47
CA LEU A 123 1.25 -9.81 2.61
C LEU A 123 2.14 -8.57 2.39
N TRP A 124 2.85 -8.14 3.42
CA TRP A 124 3.76 -7.00 3.37
C TRP A 124 4.94 -7.28 2.41
N ILE A 125 5.60 -8.43 2.55
CA ILE A 125 6.71 -8.84 1.67
C ILE A 125 6.23 -8.90 0.21
N PHE A 126 5.10 -9.56 -0.03
CA PHE A 126 4.56 -9.68 -1.39
C PHE A 126 4.26 -8.31 -2.01
N SER A 127 3.64 -7.42 -1.25
CA SER A 127 3.26 -6.08 -1.72
C SER A 127 4.48 -5.21 -2.02
N ILE A 128 5.53 -5.28 -1.19
CA ILE A 128 6.78 -4.55 -1.42
C ILE A 128 7.49 -5.07 -2.65
N VAL A 129 7.69 -6.39 -2.77
CA VAL A 129 8.37 -6.97 -3.93
C VAL A 129 7.65 -6.57 -5.21
N PHE A 130 6.32 -6.69 -5.23
CA PHE A 130 5.51 -6.31 -6.38
C PHE A 130 5.65 -4.83 -6.75
N SER A 131 5.59 -3.94 -5.75
CA SER A 131 5.67 -2.49 -5.97
C SER A 131 7.06 -2.05 -6.41
N SER A 132 8.11 -2.59 -5.80
CA SER A 132 9.50 -2.31 -6.17
C SER A 132 9.80 -2.76 -7.60
N VAL A 133 9.34 -3.96 -7.99
CA VAL A 133 9.52 -4.45 -9.38
C VAL A 133 8.84 -3.52 -10.38
N ARG A 134 7.60 -3.07 -10.09
CA ARG A 134 6.89 -2.11 -10.94
C ARG A 134 7.67 -0.81 -11.14
N ILE A 135 8.14 -0.20 -10.05
CA ILE A 135 8.87 1.07 -10.11
C ILE A 135 10.17 0.92 -10.87
N ILE A 136 10.89 -0.18 -10.67
CA ILE A 136 12.14 -0.47 -11.40
C ILE A 136 11.86 -0.66 -12.89
N GLN A 137 10.75 -1.33 -13.25
CA GLN A 137 10.35 -1.52 -14.65
C GLN A 137 9.96 -0.20 -15.31
N GLU A 138 9.19 0.65 -14.63
CA GLU A 138 8.81 1.98 -15.12
C GLU A 138 10.03 2.90 -15.30
N PHE A 139 11.04 2.76 -14.44
CA PHE A 139 12.29 3.50 -14.57
C PHE A 139 13.17 3.02 -15.73
N HIS A 140 13.24 1.70 -15.95
CA HIS A 140 14.01 1.14 -17.07
C HIS A 140 13.34 1.34 -18.42
N ASP A 141 12.01 1.26 -18.49
CA ASP A 141 11.24 1.47 -19.71
C ASP A 141 10.09 2.46 -19.46
N PRO A 142 10.20 3.71 -19.95
CA PRO A 142 9.15 4.72 -19.77
C PRO A 142 7.89 4.45 -20.59
N MET A 143 7.89 3.46 -21.49
CA MET A 143 6.71 2.98 -22.22
C MET A 143 6.03 1.80 -21.50
N TYR A 144 6.63 1.28 -20.42
CA TYR A 144 6.05 0.19 -19.66
C TYR A 144 4.70 0.61 -19.07
N ASN A 145 3.65 -0.12 -19.44
CA ASN A 145 2.32 0.05 -18.86
C ASN A 145 1.69 -1.31 -18.63
N MET A 146 1.64 -1.72 -17.36
CA MET A 146 1.12 -3.02 -16.99
C MET A 146 -0.31 -3.27 -17.48
N THR A 147 -1.17 -2.25 -17.52
CA THR A 147 -2.56 -2.41 -17.99
C THR A 147 -2.59 -2.75 -19.48
N ILE A 148 -1.76 -2.10 -20.28
CA ILE A 148 -1.65 -2.38 -21.72
C ILE A 148 -1.12 -3.80 -21.92
N ASP A 149 -0.07 -4.18 -21.21
CA ASP A 149 0.51 -5.52 -21.31
C ASP A 149 -0.51 -6.61 -20.96
N ILE A 150 -1.21 -6.48 -19.82
CA ILE A 150 -2.24 -7.45 -19.39
C ILE A 150 -3.34 -7.56 -20.46
N THR A 151 -3.78 -6.45 -21.04
CA THR A 151 -4.82 -6.48 -22.08
C THR A 151 -4.31 -7.18 -23.35
N GLN A 152 -3.07 -6.92 -23.78
CA GLN A 152 -2.45 -7.59 -24.93
C GLN A 152 -2.28 -9.09 -24.69
N PHE A 153 -1.80 -9.51 -23.52
CA PHE A 153 -1.71 -10.91 -23.14
C PHE A 153 -3.09 -11.59 -23.14
N THR A 154 -4.12 -10.91 -22.62
CA THR A 154 -5.49 -11.43 -22.57
C THR A 154 -6.09 -11.59 -23.97
N VAL A 155 -5.87 -10.63 -24.86
CA VAL A 155 -6.30 -10.71 -26.28
C VAL A 155 -5.57 -11.85 -27.00
N ARG A 156 -4.24 -11.94 -26.84
CA ARG A 156 -3.44 -13.02 -27.44
C ARG A 156 -3.88 -14.41 -26.97
N LYS A 157 -4.14 -14.57 -25.66
CA LYS A 157 -4.65 -15.82 -25.09
C LYS A 157 -6.01 -16.20 -25.68
N ARG A 158 -6.95 -15.25 -25.79
CA ARG A 158 -8.26 -15.47 -26.42
C ARG A 158 -8.12 -15.89 -27.89
N PHE A 159 -7.21 -15.28 -28.63
CA PHE A 159 -6.93 -15.64 -30.03
C PHE A 159 -6.39 -17.07 -30.18
N ILE A 160 -5.45 -17.49 -29.32
CA ILE A 160 -4.90 -18.85 -29.33
C ILE A 160 -5.99 -19.88 -29.00
N ILE A 161 -6.82 -19.63 -27.99
CA ILE A 161 -7.93 -20.51 -27.62
C ILE A 161 -8.94 -20.62 -28.78
N SER A 162 -9.28 -19.50 -29.42
CA SER A 162 -10.15 -19.47 -30.60
C SER A 162 -9.58 -20.31 -31.76
N LYS A 163 -8.28 -20.16 -32.08
CA LYS A 163 -7.62 -20.99 -33.09
C LYS A 163 -7.64 -22.49 -32.74
N LYS A 164 -7.40 -22.84 -31.47
CA LYS A 164 -7.45 -24.24 -31.01
C LYS A 164 -8.87 -24.82 -31.09
N LYS A 165 -9.90 -24.03 -30.76
CA LYS A 165 -11.31 -24.42 -30.90
C LYS A 165 -11.70 -24.63 -32.37
N ARG A 166 -11.33 -23.71 -33.28
CA ARG A 166 -11.58 -23.85 -34.73
C ARG A 166 -10.89 -25.07 -35.34
N ARG A 167 -9.68 -25.42 -34.89
CA ARG A 167 -8.99 -26.65 -35.32
C ARG A 167 -9.67 -27.92 -34.81
N LYS A 168 -10.18 -27.92 -33.58
CA LYS A 168 -10.89 -29.08 -33.02
C LYS A 168 -12.22 -29.35 -33.72
N VAL A 169 -13.00 -28.31 -34.04
CA VAL A 169 -14.26 -28.44 -34.81
C VAL A 169 -13.98 -28.98 -36.21
N ARG A 170 -13.02 -28.40 -36.93
CA ARG A 170 -12.64 -28.86 -38.27
C ARG A 170 -12.19 -30.33 -38.32
N ASN A 171 -11.59 -30.84 -37.24
CA ASN A 171 -11.18 -32.23 -37.15
C ASN A 171 -12.35 -33.17 -36.76
N MET A 172 -13.45 -32.67 -36.19
CA MET A 172 -14.66 -33.45 -35.93
C MET A 172 -15.55 -33.56 -37.16
N ASP A 173 -15.50 -32.60 -38.08
CA ASP A 173 -16.23 -32.64 -39.36
C ASP A 173 -15.58 -33.59 -40.40
N LEU A 174 -14.43 -34.19 -40.06
CA LEU A 174 -13.64 -35.10 -40.91
C LEU A 174 -13.75 -36.59 -40.51
N PHE A 175 -14.62 -36.92 -39.55
CA PHE A 175 -15.00 -38.29 -39.15
C PHE A 175 -16.52 -38.46 -39.27
#